data_AF-A0A8X7YL46-F1
#
_entry.id   AF-A0A8X7YL46-F1
#
_cell.length_a   1.000
_cell.length_b   1.000
_cell.length_c   1.000
_cell.angle_alpha   90.00
_cell.angle_beta   90.00
_cell.angle_gamma   90.00
#
_symmetry.space_group_name_H-M   'P 1'
#
loop_
_entity.id
_entity.type
_entity.pdbx_description
1 polymer ?
#
loop_
_entity_poly.entity_id
_entity_poly.type
_entity_poly.pdbx_seq_one_letter_code
_entity_poly.pdbx_strand_id
1 'polypeptide(L)'
;MSSRRSRSRQSSSSRISDDQILDLVTKLQQLLPEIRNRRSDKVSAAKILQETCNYIKSLHREVGDLSERLSELLETTDTAQAAIIRNLLMQ
;
A
#
# COMPACT_ATOMS: atom_id res chain seq x y z
N MET A 1 -52.46 -11.49 -24.71
CA MET A 1 -51.80 -10.65 -23.67
C MET A 1 -50.93 -11.56 -22.81
N SER A 2 -49.72 -11.91 -23.27
CA SER A 2 -48.84 -12.85 -22.57
C SER A 2 -47.70 -12.07 -21.93
N SER A 3 -47.88 -11.74 -20.66
CA SER A 3 -46.91 -11.00 -19.85
C SER A 3 -45.63 -11.83 -19.67
N ARG A 4 -44.62 -11.53 -20.49
CA ARG A 4 -43.28 -12.09 -20.36
C ARG A 4 -42.63 -11.44 -19.14
N ARG A 5 -42.71 -12.13 -18.01
CA ARG A 5 -42.04 -11.75 -16.77
C ARG A 5 -40.54 -11.75 -17.01
N SER A 6 -39.97 -10.58 -17.26
CA SER A 6 -38.54 -10.32 -17.27
C SER A 6 -37.98 -10.75 -15.91
N ARG A 7 -37.34 -11.92 -15.88
CA ARG A 7 -36.50 -12.32 -14.75
C ARG A 7 -35.30 -11.38 -14.78
N SER A 8 -35.39 -10.34 -13.95
CA SER A 8 -34.24 -9.57 -13.48
C SER A 8 -33.16 -10.58 -13.10
N ARG A 9 -32.11 -10.65 -13.92
CA ARG A 9 -30.85 -11.28 -13.55
C ARG A 9 -30.30 -10.42 -12.44
N GLN A 10 -30.66 -10.78 -11.22
CA GLN A 10 -30.02 -10.27 -10.02
C GLN A 10 -28.53 -10.47 -10.24
N SER A 11 -27.84 -9.36 -10.49
CA SER A 11 -26.39 -9.32 -10.56
C SER A 11 -25.91 -9.92 -9.26
N SER A 12 -25.46 -11.17 -9.33
CA SER A 12 -24.71 -11.80 -8.28
C SER A 12 -23.53 -10.88 -8.04
N SER A 13 -23.63 -10.04 -7.00
CA SER A 13 -22.48 -9.41 -6.36
C SER A 13 -21.39 -10.47 -6.36
N SER A 14 -20.33 -10.23 -7.13
CA SER A 14 -19.24 -11.16 -7.32
C SER A 14 -18.62 -11.40 -5.95
N ARG A 15 -19.07 -12.45 -5.27
CA ARG A 15 -18.56 -12.81 -3.95
C ARG A 15 -17.08 -13.09 -4.15
N ILE A 16 -16.25 -12.33 -3.43
CA ILE A 16 -14.82 -12.56 -3.40
C ILE A 16 -14.61 -14.00 -2.94
N SER A 17 -13.84 -14.77 -3.71
CA SER A 17 -13.54 -16.17 -3.42
C SER A 17 -12.37 -16.27 -2.43
N ASP A 18 -12.33 -17.35 -1.65
CA ASP A 18 -11.24 -17.61 -0.70
C ASP A 18 -9.88 -17.69 -1.41
N ASP A 19 -9.85 -18.21 -2.64
CA ASP A 19 -8.64 -18.26 -3.47
C ASP A 19 -8.11 -16.85 -3.81
N GLN A 20 -9.01 -15.90 -4.10
CA GLN A 20 -8.64 -14.50 -4.33
C GLN A 20 -8.11 -13.83 -3.06
N ILE A 21 -8.68 -14.16 -1.90
CA ILE A 21 -8.20 -13.67 -0.60
C ILE A 21 -6.79 -14.23 -0.33
N LEU A 22 -6.56 -15.52 -0.60
CA LEU A 22 -5.25 -16.16 -0.41
C LEU A 22 -4.17 -15.59 -1.33
N ASP A 23 -4.51 -15.33 -2.60
CA ASP A 23 -3.61 -14.69 -3.56
C ASP A 23 -3.21 -13.28 -3.09
N LEU A 24 -4.17 -12.47 -2.62
CA LEU A 24 -3.89 -11.15 -2.06
C LEU A 24 -2.98 -11.22 -0.83
N VAL A 25 -3.24 -12.15 0.09
CA VAL A 25 -2.39 -12.33 1.27
C VAL A 25 -0.97 -12.73 0.88
N THR A 26 -0.82 -13.59 -0.13
CA THR A 26 0.50 -14.00 -0.65
C THR A 26 1.24 -12.83 -1.28
N LYS A 27 0.56 -11.98 -2.05
CA LYS A 27 1.12 -10.74 -2.62
C LYS A 27 1.57 -9.76 -1.54
N LEU A 28 0.75 -9.56 -0.50
CA LEU A 28 1.13 -8.73 0.64
C LEU A 28 2.39 -9.27 1.33
N GLN A 29 2.46 -10.59 1.54
CA GLN A 29 3.62 -11.22 2.16
C GLN A 29 4.94 -10.94 1.41
N GLN A 30 4.90 -10.94 0.07
CA GLN A 30 6.09 -10.67 -0.76
C GLN A 30 6.62 -9.24 -0.63
N LEU A 31 5.75 -8.29 -0.28
CA LEU A 31 6.11 -6.88 -0.11
C LEU A 31 6.69 -6.57 1.28
N LEU A 32 6.60 -7.49 2.24
CA LEU A 32 7.01 -7.24 3.62
C LEU A 32 8.47 -7.64 3.86
N PRO A 33 9.37 -6.67 4.15
CA PRO A 33 10.77 -6.96 4.37
C PRO A 33 11.00 -7.88 5.58
N GLU A 34 10.22 -7.70 6.64
CA GLU A 34 10.29 -8.48 7.89
C GLU A 34 9.90 -9.95 7.71
N ILE A 35 8.92 -10.22 6.84
CA ILE A 35 8.47 -11.60 6.58
C ILE A 35 9.39 -12.29 5.59
N ARG A 36 9.94 -11.54 4.61
CA ARG A 36 10.90 -12.08 3.66
C ARG A 36 12.19 -12.59 4.34
N ASN A 37 12.60 -11.97 5.44
CA ASN A 37 13.80 -12.37 6.17
C ASN A 37 13.55 -13.55 7.14
N ARG A 38 12.32 -13.71 7.62
CA ARG A 38 11.90 -14.87 8.43
C ARG A 38 11.47 -16.02 7.53
N ARG A 39 12.46 -16.73 6.99
CA ARG A 39 12.26 -18.01 6.27
C ARG A 39 11.83 -19.12 7.23
N SER A 40 10.67 -19.05 7.87
CA SER A 40 10.03 -20.27 8.41
C SER A 40 8.63 -20.02 8.95
N ASP A 41 7.76 -20.97 8.65
CA ASP A 41 6.53 -21.35 9.35
C ASP A 41 5.31 -20.42 9.25
N LYS A 42 4.36 -20.87 8.42
CA LYS A 42 2.91 -20.61 8.44
C LYS A 42 2.51 -19.33 9.20
N VAL A 43 2.85 -18.17 8.64
CA VAL A 43 2.36 -16.89 9.15
C VAL A 43 0.88 -16.79 8.82
N SER A 44 0.03 -16.53 9.82
CA SER A 44 -1.41 -16.41 9.60
C SER A 44 -1.73 -15.16 8.75
N ALA A 45 -2.84 -15.20 8.01
CA ALA A 45 -3.30 -14.05 7.23
C ALA A 45 -3.48 -12.79 8.11
N ALA A 46 -3.98 -12.96 9.33
CA ALA A 46 -4.11 -11.87 10.30
C ALA A 46 -2.75 -11.22 10.65
N LYS A 47 -1.70 -12.04 10.81
CA LYS A 47 -0.35 -11.54 11.08
C LYS A 47 0.24 -10.83 9.86
N ILE A 48 0.04 -11.36 8.65
CA ILE A 48 0.48 -10.68 7.41
C ILE A 48 -0.20 -9.30 7.28
N LEU A 49 -1.51 -9.22 7.52
CA LEU A 49 -2.24 -7.95 7.49
C LEU A 49 -1.73 -6.97 8.56
N GLN A 50 -1.47 -7.46 9.77
CA GLN A 50 -0.90 -6.63 10.84
C GLN A 50 0.47 -6.07 10.46
N GLU A 51 1.39 -6.92 9.97
CA GLU A 51 2.71 -6.48 9.52
C GLU A 51 2.60 -5.52 8.33
N THR A 52 1.65 -5.73 7.42
CA THR A 52 1.36 -4.79 6.33
C THR A 52 1.00 -3.41 6.86
N CYS A 53 0.06 -3.34 7.80
CA CYS A 53 -0.33 -2.07 8.42
C CYS A 53 0.83 -1.40 9.17
N ASN A 54 1.67 -2.19 9.84
CA ASN A 54 2.85 -1.67 10.54
C ASN A 54 3.87 -1.11 9.55
N TYR A 55 4.12 -1.82 8.45
CA TYR A 55 5.07 -1.40 7.43
C TYR A 55 4.61 -0.13 6.70
N ILE A 56 3.30 -0.02 6.39
CA ILE A 56 2.74 1.22 5.85
C ILE A 56 2.96 2.38 6.82
N LYS A 57 2.74 2.17 8.14
CA LYS A 57 2.99 3.20 9.16
C LYS A 57 4.46 3.58 9.25
N SER A 58 5.40 2.63 9.15
CA SER A 58 6.83 2.94 9.17
C SER A 58 7.24 3.73 7.93
N LEU A 59 6.77 3.32 6.75
CA LEU A 59 7.02 4.05 5.50
C LEU A 59 6.50 5.49 5.56
N HIS A 60 5.28 5.72 6.07
CA HIS A 60 4.76 7.07 6.25
C HIS A 60 5.61 7.92 7.19
N ARG A 61 6.16 7.33 8.26
CA ARG A 61 7.09 8.02 9.16
C ARG A 61 8.40 8.34 8.47
N GLU A 62 9.02 7.36 7.82
CA GLU A 62 10.27 7.56 7.08
C GLU A 62 10.15 8.64 6.00
N VAL A 63 9.04 8.67 5.25
CA VAL A 63 8.76 9.73 4.29
C VAL A 63 8.64 11.09 4.98
N GLY A 64 7.96 11.16 6.13
CA GLY A 64 7.84 12.38 6.93
C GLY A 64 9.19 12.89 7.43
N ASP A 65 9.97 12.03 8.08
CA ASP A 65 11.29 12.35 8.64
C ASP A 65 12.27 12.78 7.53
N LEU A 66 12.24 12.09 6.38
CA LEU A 66 13.06 12.47 5.22
C LEU A 66 12.62 13.81 4.64
N SER A 67 11.31 14.09 4.58
CA SER A 67 10.77 15.36 4.10
C SER A 67 11.17 16.53 5.01
N GLU A 68 11.16 16.33 6.33
CA GLU A 68 11.57 17.33 7.31
C GLU A 68 13.07 17.61 7.19
N ARG A 69 13.90 16.56 7.22
CA ARG A 69 15.36 16.69 7.05
C ARG A 69 15.74 17.36 5.73
N LEU A 70 15.02 17.05 4.65
CA LEU A 70 15.24 17.69 3.36
C LEU A 70 14.86 19.18 3.40
N SER A 71 13.79 19.54 4.10
CA SER A 71 13.38 20.94 4.28
C SER A 71 14.45 21.73 5.03
N GLU A 72 14.99 21.19 6.12
CA GLU A 72 16.11 21.80 6.87
C GLU A 72 17.37 21.96 6.01
N LEU A 73 17.73 20.93 5.24
CA LEU A 73 18.87 21.01 4.32
C LEU A 73 18.66 22.08 3.24
N LEU A 74 17.44 22.26 2.75
CA LEU A 74 17.11 23.30 1.77
C LEU A 74 17.10 24.71 2.36
N GLU A 75 16.82 24.87 3.64
CA GLU A 75 16.93 26.16 4.33
C GLU A 75 18.39 26.57 4.56
N THR A 76 19.28 25.61 4.78
CA THR A 76 20.72 25.84 4.98
C THR A 76 21.50 25.97 3.66
N THR A 77 20.91 25.56 2.54
CA THR A 77 21.50 25.65 1.20
C THR A 77 21.29 27.04 0.60
N ASP A 78 22.27 27.56 -0.15
CA ASP A 78 22.15 28.85 -0.84
C ASP A 78 20.87 28.90 -1.70
N THR A 79 20.17 30.03 -1.62
CA THR A 79 18.79 30.22 -2.10
C THR A 79 18.59 29.81 -3.56
N ALA A 80 19.59 30.00 -4.41
CA ALA A 80 19.56 29.61 -5.83
C ALA A 80 19.61 28.08 -6.03
N GLN A 81 20.42 27.37 -5.24
CA GLN A 81 20.56 25.91 -5.32
C GLN A 81 19.33 25.21 -4.72
N ALA A 82 18.81 25.73 -3.61
CA ALA A 82 17.58 25.24 -3.00
C ALA A 82 16.36 25.38 -3.94
N ALA A 83 16.27 26.47 -4.72
CA ALA A 83 15.21 26.66 -5.70
C ALA A 83 15.21 25.62 -6.83
N ILE A 84 16.39 25.19 -7.29
CA ILE A 84 16.51 24.15 -8.32
C ILE A 84 16.02 22.81 -7.76
N ILE A 85 16.45 22.44 -6.56
CA ILE A 85 16.03 21.18 -5.93
C ILE A 85 14.52 21.15 -5.67
N ARG A 86 13.92 22.26 -5.20
CA ARG A 86 12.46 22.36 -5.04
C ARG A 86 11.70 22.13 -6.36
N ASN A 87 12.18 22.68 -7.47
CA ASN A 87 11.57 22.48 -8.79
C ASN A 87 11.68 21.04 -9.30
N LEU A 88 12.74 20.30 -8.93
CA LEU A 88 12.90 18.90 -9.30
C LEU A 88 11.99 17.96 -8.49
N LEU A 89 11.66 18.32 -7.24
CA LEU A 89 10.83 17.50 -6.34
C LEU A 89 9.32 17.72 -6.51
N MET A 90 8.90 18.83 -7.13
CA MET A 90 7.49 19.19 -7.34
C MET A 90 6.91 18.72 -8.70
N GLN A 91 7.64 17.86 -9.44
CA GLN A 91 7.16 17.21 -10.67
C GLN A 91 6.57 15.83 -10.37
#